data_AF-A0A3P5Z2A9-F1
#
_entry.id   AF-A0A3P5Z2A9-F1
#
_cell.length_a   1.000
_cell.length_b   1.000
_cell.length_c   1.000
_cell.angle_alpha   90.00
_cell.angle_beta   90.00
_cell.angle_gamma   90.00
#
_symmetry.space_group_name_H-M   'P 1'
#
loop_
_entity.id
_entity.type
_entity.pdbx_description
1 polymer ?
#
loop_
_entity_poly.entity_id
_entity_poly.type
_entity_poly.pdbx_seq_one_letter_code
_entity_poly.pdbx_strand_id
1 'polypeptide(L)'
;METGKLNQTPAKKHGATTMEDVLVALHETKEERDLRIRRLFEFFDSSKLGFLDDTHIEKGLTSLRIPPKYKYARDLLRVCDSNRDGRVDYEEFRRYMDAKELELYIIFQAIDVERNDDICPDELSQALVKSGIEIEDKELASFMEHVDKDKNGTITFQEWRDFLLLHPHEATVENIYHHWERVCLIDIGEQPVIPDGISKHAQRSKLLLAGGLAGAVSRTATAPLDRLKVVLQVQRTKSGVVPTIKKIWREDKLLGFFRGNGLNVTKVAPESAIKFAAYEMLKPIIGGGDGEIGTKGRLLAGGLAGAVAQTAIYPMDLVKTRLQTCVSELGKTPNLLKLTKEIWVQEGPRAFYKGLYPSLLGIIPYAGIDLAAYETLKDFSRTYFHHDEPGPLVQLGCGMTSGALGASCVYPLQVVRTRMQADSAKTSMSQEFLKTLKGEGVRGFYRGIFPNLFKVIPSASISYLVYEAMKKNLALD
;
A
#
# COMPACT_ATOMS: atom_id res chain seq x y z
N MET A 1 -39.61 45.21 37.12
CA MET A 1 -38.31 45.21 37.84
C MET A 1 -38.36 44.05 38.82
N GLU A 2 -37.91 42.87 38.38
CA GLU A 2 -37.66 41.72 39.27
C GLU A 2 -36.49 40.95 38.66
N THR A 3 -35.29 41.24 39.15
CA THR A 3 -34.05 40.56 38.79
C THR A 3 -33.91 39.33 39.69
N GLY A 4 -34.14 38.15 39.11
CA GLY A 4 -33.89 36.87 39.76
C GLY A 4 -32.39 36.67 40.01
N LYS A 5 -32.04 36.48 41.27
CA LYS A 5 -30.70 36.05 41.72
C LYS A 5 -30.48 34.60 41.25
N LEU A 6 -29.62 34.39 40.25
CA LEU A 6 -29.01 33.08 40.03
C LEU A 6 -27.98 32.84 41.13
N ASN A 7 -28.21 31.78 41.91
CA ASN A 7 -27.24 31.19 42.82
C ASN A 7 -26.00 30.76 42.02
N GLN A 8 -24.90 31.48 42.18
CA GLN A 8 -23.58 31.00 41.79
C GLN A 8 -23.11 29.99 42.83
N THR A 9 -23.13 28.72 42.46
CA THR A 9 -22.44 27.64 43.18
C THR A 9 -20.93 27.95 43.17
N PRO A 10 -20.19 27.75 44.27
CA PRO A 10 -18.80 28.21 44.35
C PRO A 10 -17.90 27.35 43.46
N ALA A 11 -17.05 28.00 42.67
CA ALA A 11 -15.97 27.37 41.92
C ALA A 11 -15.07 26.54 42.87
N LYS A 12 -15.06 25.21 42.69
CA LYS A 12 -14.11 24.31 43.36
C LYS A 12 -12.69 24.70 42.93
N LYS A 13 -11.87 25.08 43.90
CA LYS A 13 -10.40 25.17 43.77
C LYS A 13 -9.84 23.81 43.32
N HIS A 14 -8.95 23.81 42.33
CA HIS A 14 -8.25 22.62 41.84
C HIS A 14 -7.59 21.83 42.98
N GLY A 15 -8.18 20.68 43.32
CA GLY A 15 -7.44 19.56 43.89
C GLY A 15 -6.69 18.84 42.77
N ALA A 16 -5.62 18.12 43.12
CA ALA A 16 -5.02 17.17 42.19
C ALA A 16 -6.09 16.13 41.82
N THR A 17 -6.31 15.87 40.52
CA THR A 17 -7.20 14.82 40.02
C THR A 17 -6.86 13.50 40.71
N THR A 18 -7.85 12.83 41.31
CA THR A 18 -7.65 11.57 42.03
C THR A 18 -8.32 10.39 41.34
N MET A 19 -8.01 9.18 41.78
CA MET A 19 -8.66 7.96 41.26
C MET A 19 -10.16 7.94 41.59
N GLU A 20 -10.60 8.62 42.65
CA GLU A 20 -12.03 8.79 42.93
C GLU A 20 -12.75 9.58 41.83
N ASP A 21 -12.10 10.59 41.23
CA ASP A 21 -12.69 11.34 40.12
C ASP A 21 -12.84 10.44 38.87
N VAL A 22 -11.84 9.59 38.60
CA VAL A 22 -11.86 8.60 37.51
C VAL A 22 -13.02 7.59 37.69
N LEU A 23 -13.22 7.09 38.90
CA LEU A 23 -14.31 6.16 39.22
C LEU A 23 -15.69 6.79 39.03
N VAL A 24 -15.84 8.06 39.41
CA VAL A 24 -17.08 8.83 39.20
C VAL A 24 -17.37 8.98 37.70
N ALA A 25 -16.36 9.37 36.91
CA ALA A 25 -16.50 9.54 35.46
C ALA A 25 -16.83 8.24 34.72
N LEU A 26 -16.37 7.09 35.23
CA LEU A 26 -16.67 5.77 34.66
C LEU A 26 -17.95 5.14 35.21
N HIS A 27 -18.62 5.79 36.18
CA HIS A 27 -19.76 5.23 36.92
C HIS A 27 -19.48 3.82 37.48
N GLU A 28 -18.26 3.59 37.94
CA GLU A 28 -17.77 2.27 38.37
C GLU A 28 -17.38 2.31 39.86
N THR A 29 -17.74 1.28 40.61
CA THR A 29 -17.23 1.08 41.98
C THR A 29 -15.79 0.58 41.97
N LYS A 30 -15.08 0.71 43.09
CA LYS A 30 -13.71 0.20 43.22
C LYS A 30 -13.64 -1.32 42.99
N GLU A 31 -14.64 -2.05 43.47
CA GLU A 31 -14.76 -3.50 43.32
C GLU A 31 -15.01 -3.92 41.86
N GLU A 32 -15.87 -3.20 41.14
CA GLU A 32 -16.13 -3.43 39.72
C GLU A 32 -14.89 -3.16 38.87
N ARG A 33 -14.17 -2.07 39.17
CA ARG A 33 -12.91 -1.73 38.52
C ARG A 33 -11.84 -2.79 38.73
N ASP A 34 -11.64 -3.23 39.98
CA ASP A 34 -10.67 -4.28 40.29
C ASP A 34 -11.01 -5.59 39.57
N LEU A 35 -12.30 -5.91 39.42
CA LEU A 35 -12.76 -7.07 38.65
C LEU A 35 -12.51 -6.90 37.15
N ARG A 36 -12.70 -5.70 36.59
CA ARG A 36 -12.44 -5.39 35.18
C ARG A 36 -10.96 -5.53 34.84
N ILE A 37 -10.07 -4.96 35.67
CA ILE A 37 -8.61 -5.07 35.49
C ILE A 37 -8.17 -6.54 35.57
N ARG A 38 -8.72 -7.31 36.52
CA ARG A 38 -8.42 -8.73 36.65
C ARG A 38 -8.89 -9.55 35.45
N ARG A 39 -10.10 -9.30 34.94
CA ARG A 39 -10.59 -9.95 33.71
C ARG A 39 -9.73 -9.61 32.49
N LEU A 40 -9.25 -8.36 32.40
CA LEU A 40 -8.37 -7.95 31.32
C LEU A 40 -7.02 -8.67 31.41
N PHE A 41 -6.44 -8.79 32.61
CA PHE A 41 -5.21 -9.56 32.81
C PHE A 41 -5.41 -11.04 32.44
N GLU A 42 -6.49 -11.66 32.89
CA GLU A 42 -6.83 -13.06 32.55
C GLU A 42 -7.07 -13.28 31.04
N PHE A 43 -7.56 -12.26 30.34
CA PHE A 43 -7.71 -12.30 28.88
C PHE A 43 -6.34 -12.39 28.18
N PHE A 44 -5.34 -11.65 28.64
CA PHE A 44 -3.97 -11.75 28.14
C PHE A 44 -3.27 -13.04 28.61
N ASP A 45 -3.49 -13.46 29.86
CA ASP A 45 -2.98 -14.71 30.43
C ASP A 45 -3.85 -15.92 30.04
N SER A 46 -4.01 -16.15 28.73
CA SER A 46 -4.80 -17.28 28.20
C SER A 46 -4.30 -18.64 28.69
N SER A 47 -3.02 -18.71 29.08
CA SER A 47 -2.33 -19.92 29.54
C SER A 47 -2.44 -20.14 31.05
N LYS A 48 -2.99 -19.17 31.81
CA LYS A 48 -3.14 -19.18 33.28
C LYS A 48 -1.82 -19.39 34.02
N LEU A 49 -0.76 -18.76 33.55
CA LEU A 49 0.58 -18.86 34.13
C LEU A 49 0.81 -17.86 35.26
N GLY A 50 -0.06 -16.86 35.42
CA GLY A 50 0.03 -15.81 36.43
C GLY A 50 0.97 -14.65 36.06
N PHE A 51 1.48 -14.63 34.83
CA PHE A 51 2.32 -13.55 34.28
C PHE A 51 2.09 -13.40 32.77
N LEU A 52 2.39 -12.23 32.23
CA LEU A 52 2.35 -11.94 30.79
C LEU A 52 3.77 -11.81 30.25
N ASP A 53 4.07 -12.50 29.16
CA ASP A 53 5.29 -12.29 28.38
C ASP A 53 4.95 -11.67 27.02
N ASP A 54 5.96 -11.38 26.21
CA ASP A 54 5.81 -10.78 24.88
C ASP A 54 4.79 -11.54 24.01
N THR A 55 4.76 -12.87 24.12
CA THR A 55 3.86 -13.73 23.33
C THR A 55 2.40 -13.64 23.80
N HIS A 56 2.17 -13.52 25.10
CA HIS A 56 0.83 -13.31 25.66
C HIS A 56 0.28 -11.93 25.24
N ILE A 57 1.10 -10.89 25.33
CA ILE A 57 0.72 -9.53 24.95
C ILE A 57 0.43 -9.45 23.44
N GLU A 58 1.27 -10.02 22.58
CA GLU A 58 1.04 -10.05 21.13
C GLU A 58 -0.28 -10.75 20.77
N LYS A 59 -0.56 -11.90 21.37
CA LYS A 59 -1.80 -12.65 21.12
C LYS A 59 -3.05 -11.89 21.58
N GLY A 60 -3.00 -11.27 22.76
CA GLY A 60 -4.12 -10.50 23.29
C GLY A 60 -4.41 -9.26 22.45
N LEU A 61 -3.38 -8.53 22.03
CA LEU A 61 -3.54 -7.36 21.14
C LEU A 61 -4.14 -7.76 19.79
N THR A 62 -3.66 -8.87 19.20
CA THR A 62 -4.22 -9.43 17.97
C THR A 62 -5.71 -9.75 18.11
N SER A 63 -6.09 -10.35 19.25
CA SER A 63 -7.49 -10.70 19.54
C SER A 63 -8.39 -9.47 19.71
N LEU A 64 -7.83 -8.35 20.15
CA LEU A 64 -8.49 -7.04 20.21
C LEU A 64 -8.49 -6.30 18.86
N ARG A 65 -8.02 -6.94 17.78
CA ARG A 65 -7.82 -6.34 16.45
C ARG A 65 -6.85 -5.15 16.45
N ILE A 66 -6.02 -5.02 17.48
CA ILE A 66 -4.93 -4.06 17.54
C ILE A 66 -3.73 -4.74 16.89
N PRO A 67 -3.21 -4.24 15.74
CA PRO A 67 -2.10 -4.88 15.07
C PRO A 67 -0.89 -4.96 16.01
N PRO A 68 -0.39 -6.16 16.36
CA PRO A 68 0.84 -6.29 17.13
C PRO A 68 2.00 -5.93 16.20
N LYS A 69 2.24 -4.64 15.97
CA LYS A 69 3.51 -4.24 15.38
C LYS A 69 4.60 -4.68 16.36
N TYR A 70 5.66 -5.30 15.85
CA TYR A 70 6.79 -5.83 16.64
C TYR A 70 7.39 -4.86 17.67
N LYS A 71 7.14 -3.54 17.55
CA LYS A 71 7.50 -2.54 18.57
C LYS A 71 6.43 -2.34 19.65
N TYR A 72 5.14 -2.37 19.31
CA TYR A 72 4.06 -2.01 20.23
C TYR A 72 3.91 -2.99 21.40
N ALA A 73 3.89 -4.30 21.14
CA ALA A 73 3.77 -5.30 22.20
C ALA A 73 4.97 -5.27 23.17
N ARG A 74 6.18 -5.07 22.63
CA ARG A 74 7.40 -4.92 23.43
C ARG A 74 7.47 -3.63 24.21
N ASP A 75 6.99 -2.53 23.64
CA ASP A 75 6.95 -1.24 24.32
C ASP A 75 5.95 -1.32 25.49
N LEU A 76 4.80 -1.99 25.29
CA LEU A 76 3.84 -2.27 26.36
C LEU A 76 4.43 -3.18 27.44
N LEU A 77 5.08 -4.30 27.06
CA LEU A 77 5.78 -5.17 27.99
C LEU A 77 6.81 -4.37 28.82
N ARG A 78 7.62 -3.55 28.15
CA ARG A 78 8.69 -2.76 28.80
C ARG A 78 8.17 -1.73 29.78
N VAL A 79 7.04 -1.09 29.49
CA VAL A 79 6.46 -0.07 30.36
C VAL A 79 5.74 -0.70 31.54
N CYS A 80 5.16 -1.90 31.37
CA CYS A 80 4.55 -2.66 32.45
C CYS A 80 5.59 -3.34 33.37
N ASP A 81 6.64 -3.96 32.80
CA ASP A 81 7.69 -4.72 33.49
C ASP A 81 8.59 -3.78 34.31
N SER A 82 8.22 -3.61 35.58
CA SER A 82 8.88 -2.67 36.49
C SER A 82 10.17 -3.26 37.06
N ASN A 83 10.19 -4.58 37.25
CA ASN A 83 11.32 -5.30 37.84
C ASN A 83 12.39 -5.73 36.79
N ARG A 84 12.06 -5.62 35.50
CA ARG A 84 12.88 -5.96 34.31
C ARG A 84 13.23 -7.44 34.20
N ASP A 85 12.35 -8.33 34.63
CA ASP A 85 12.53 -9.79 34.52
C ASP A 85 12.04 -10.36 33.17
N GLY A 86 11.48 -9.51 32.31
CA GLY A 86 10.95 -9.88 31.00
C GLY A 86 9.53 -10.44 31.05
N ARG A 87 8.85 -10.33 32.19
CA ARG A 87 7.46 -10.75 32.44
C ARG A 87 6.72 -9.61 33.14
N VAL A 88 5.40 -9.66 33.08
CA VAL A 88 4.51 -8.71 33.76
C VAL A 88 3.57 -9.49 34.65
N ASP A 89 3.71 -9.35 35.97
CA ASP A 89 2.77 -9.93 36.91
C ASP A 89 1.49 -9.09 37.05
N TYR A 90 0.51 -9.60 37.80
CA TYR A 90 -0.75 -8.90 38.00
C TYR A 90 -0.59 -7.55 38.73
N GLU A 91 0.36 -7.44 39.67
CA GLU A 91 0.56 -6.19 40.40
C GLU A 91 1.20 -5.12 39.51
N GLU A 92 2.16 -5.50 38.66
CA GLU A 92 2.77 -4.65 37.65
C GLU A 92 1.75 -4.18 36.61
N PHE A 93 0.94 -5.11 36.10
CA PHE A 93 -0.16 -4.77 35.19
C PHE A 93 -1.16 -3.81 35.83
N ARG A 94 -1.55 -4.05 37.09
CA ARG A 94 -2.46 -3.15 37.83
C ARG A 94 -1.87 -1.76 38.01
N ARG A 95 -0.59 -1.64 38.38
CA ARG A 95 0.08 -0.34 38.52
C ARG A 95 0.08 0.44 37.21
N TYR A 96 0.34 -0.24 36.10
CA TYR A 96 0.25 0.38 34.78
C TYR A 96 -1.17 0.87 34.49
N MET A 97 -2.21 0.06 34.75
CA MET A 97 -3.61 0.46 34.55
C MET A 97 -3.99 1.66 35.42
N ASP A 98 -3.56 1.68 36.69
CA ASP A 98 -3.82 2.79 37.61
C ASP A 98 -3.20 4.10 37.12
N ALA A 99 -1.93 4.05 36.69
CA ALA A 99 -1.26 5.22 36.13
C ALA A 99 -1.92 5.67 34.82
N LYS A 100 -2.28 4.71 33.95
CA LYS A 100 -2.79 5.00 32.61
C LYS A 100 -4.18 5.61 32.63
N GLU A 101 -5.10 5.08 33.42
CA GLU A 101 -6.46 5.64 33.52
C GLU A 101 -6.43 7.07 34.08
N LEU A 102 -5.58 7.34 35.07
CA LEU A 102 -5.42 8.69 35.62
C LEU A 102 -4.83 9.65 34.58
N GLU A 103 -3.79 9.23 33.86
CA GLU A 103 -3.18 10.00 32.77
C GLU A 103 -4.21 10.35 31.68
N LEU A 104 -4.99 9.36 31.24
CA LEU A 104 -6.03 9.53 30.23
C LEU A 104 -7.13 10.49 30.68
N TYR A 105 -7.53 10.42 31.96
CA TYR A 105 -8.57 11.31 32.50
C TYR A 105 -8.09 12.77 32.59
N ILE A 106 -6.83 13.00 32.95
CA ILE A 106 -6.25 14.35 32.98
C ILE A 106 -6.29 15.00 31.58
N ILE A 107 -5.97 14.23 30.54
CA ILE A 107 -5.99 14.73 29.16
C ILE A 107 -7.42 14.91 28.67
N PHE A 108 -8.31 13.98 29.02
CA PHE A 108 -9.74 14.09 28.71
C PHE A 108 -10.30 15.42 29.23
N GLN A 109 -10.04 15.74 30.51
CA GLN A 109 -10.44 17.02 31.12
C GLN A 109 -9.73 18.24 30.52
N ALA A 110 -8.57 18.07 29.88
CA ALA A 110 -7.88 19.15 29.20
C ALA A 110 -8.47 19.44 27.80
N ILE A 111 -9.11 18.43 27.19
CA ILE A 111 -9.79 18.54 25.89
C ILE A 111 -11.24 19.02 26.08
N ASP A 112 -11.96 18.52 27.10
CA ASP A 112 -13.31 18.95 27.46
C ASP A 112 -13.27 20.37 28.08
N VAL A 113 -13.39 21.38 27.21
CA VAL A 113 -13.35 22.79 27.59
C VAL A 113 -14.71 23.23 28.12
N GLU A 114 -15.79 22.67 27.58
CA GLU A 114 -17.18 22.98 27.97
C GLU A 114 -17.57 22.36 29.32
N ARG A 115 -16.79 21.39 29.82
CA ARG A 115 -16.96 20.68 31.09
C ARG A 115 -18.30 19.97 31.19
N ASN A 116 -18.70 19.34 30.09
CA ASN A 116 -19.92 18.56 29.98
C ASN A 116 -19.66 17.04 30.13
N ASP A 117 -18.43 16.65 30.47
CA ASP A 117 -17.97 15.26 30.61
C ASP A 117 -17.93 14.46 29.29
N ASP A 118 -18.03 15.15 28.14
CA ASP A 118 -18.03 14.57 26.79
C ASP A 118 -17.13 15.39 25.84
N ILE A 119 -16.30 14.75 25.03
CA ILE A 119 -15.49 15.47 24.02
C ILE A 119 -16.30 15.60 22.72
N CYS A 120 -16.59 16.84 22.31
CA CYS A 120 -17.20 17.09 21.00
C CYS A 120 -16.16 17.22 19.88
N PRO A 121 -16.57 17.12 18.59
CA PRO A 121 -15.66 17.23 17.45
C PRO A 121 -14.85 18.55 17.44
N ASP A 122 -15.50 19.66 17.83
CA ASP A 122 -14.87 20.98 17.83
C ASP A 122 -13.80 21.10 18.92
N GLU A 123 -14.01 20.50 20.10
CA GLU A 123 -13.03 20.47 21.18
C GLU A 123 -11.82 19.61 20.82
N LEU A 124 -12.05 18.43 20.24
CA LEU A 124 -10.99 17.56 19.77
C LEU A 124 -10.15 18.25 18.68
N SER A 125 -10.83 18.89 17.70
CA SER A 125 -10.18 19.67 16.66
C SER A 125 -9.32 20.79 17.24
N GLN A 126 -9.85 21.57 18.19
CA GLN A 126 -9.11 22.63 18.85
C GLN A 126 -7.89 22.10 19.63
N ALA A 127 -8.01 20.97 20.31
CA ALA A 127 -6.91 20.34 21.03
C ALA A 127 -5.79 19.87 20.08
N LEU A 128 -6.16 19.29 18.93
CA LEU A 128 -5.23 18.87 17.88
C LEU A 128 -4.49 20.07 17.27
N VAL A 129 -5.21 21.14 16.94
CA VAL A 129 -4.63 22.38 16.40
C VAL A 129 -3.68 23.03 17.40
N LYS A 130 -4.05 23.09 18.70
CA LYS A 130 -3.16 23.58 19.77
C LYS A 130 -1.86 22.76 19.89
N SER A 131 -1.91 21.49 19.51
CA SER A 131 -0.76 20.58 19.49
C SER A 131 0.03 20.63 18.18
N GLY A 132 -0.32 21.53 17.25
CA GLY A 132 0.36 21.70 15.96
C GLY A 132 -0.11 20.74 14.86
N ILE A 133 -1.24 20.04 15.05
CA ILE A 133 -1.79 19.08 14.09
C ILE A 133 -2.96 19.73 13.34
N GLU A 134 -2.81 19.87 12.03
CA GLU A 134 -3.89 20.26 11.13
C GLU A 134 -4.62 19.01 10.59
N ILE A 135 -5.91 18.90 10.90
CA ILE A 135 -6.78 17.79 10.52
C ILE A 135 -7.89 18.28 9.57
N GLU A 136 -8.18 17.52 8.52
CA GLU A 136 -9.31 17.82 7.61
C GLU A 136 -10.64 17.34 8.24
N ASP A 137 -11.76 18.01 7.94
CA ASP A 137 -13.08 17.66 8.52
C ASP A 137 -13.46 16.18 8.34
N LYS A 138 -13.05 15.57 7.22
CA LYS A 138 -13.28 14.15 6.94
C LYS A 138 -12.41 13.24 7.81
N GLU A 139 -11.17 13.63 8.07
CA GLU A 139 -10.27 12.88 8.95
C GLU A 139 -10.77 12.97 10.41
N LEU A 140 -11.22 14.15 10.83
CA LEU A 140 -11.83 14.37 12.15
C LEU A 140 -13.10 13.55 12.33
N ALA A 141 -14.01 13.55 11.35
CA ALA A 141 -15.21 12.73 11.40
C ALA A 141 -14.89 11.22 11.51
N SER A 142 -13.87 10.75 10.79
CA SER A 142 -13.40 9.37 10.89
C SER A 142 -12.71 9.06 12.22
N PHE A 143 -12.09 10.04 12.86
CA PHE A 143 -11.58 9.90 14.23
C PHE A 143 -12.77 9.70 15.18
N MET A 144 -13.72 10.63 15.16
CA MET A 144 -14.91 10.57 16.01
C MET A 144 -15.63 9.25 15.86
N GLU A 145 -15.99 8.83 14.64
CA GLU A 145 -16.70 7.56 14.40
C GLU A 145 -15.96 6.31 14.91
N HIS A 146 -14.62 6.36 15.00
CA HIS A 146 -13.85 5.22 15.45
C HIS A 146 -13.80 5.10 16.99
N VAL A 147 -13.81 6.23 17.69
CA VAL A 147 -13.75 6.26 19.16
C VAL A 147 -15.15 6.26 19.77
N ASP A 148 -16.09 6.99 19.17
CA ASP A 148 -17.51 7.00 19.50
C ASP A 148 -18.16 5.66 19.11
N LYS A 149 -18.33 4.77 20.09
CA LYS A 149 -18.85 3.42 19.89
C LYS A 149 -20.37 3.41 19.82
N ASP A 150 -21.04 4.30 20.55
CA ASP A 150 -22.50 4.37 20.60
C ASP A 150 -23.10 5.25 19.47
N LYS A 151 -22.24 5.97 18.74
CA LYS A 151 -22.55 6.84 17.61
C LYS A 151 -23.42 8.03 17.98
N ASN A 152 -23.27 8.55 19.19
CA ASN A 152 -24.02 9.70 19.68
C ASN A 152 -23.45 11.06 19.20
N GLY A 153 -22.26 11.07 18.58
CA GLY A 153 -21.60 12.25 18.03
C GLY A 153 -20.59 12.92 18.97
N THR A 154 -20.38 12.36 20.16
CA THR A 154 -19.44 12.83 21.19
C THR A 154 -18.65 11.64 21.75
N ILE A 155 -17.51 11.90 22.39
CA ILE A 155 -16.67 10.85 22.98
C ILE A 155 -16.74 10.95 24.50
N THR A 156 -17.30 9.92 25.13
CA THR A 156 -17.32 9.79 26.59
C THR A 156 -15.94 9.40 27.13
N PHE A 157 -15.68 9.63 28.42
CA PHE A 157 -14.43 9.16 29.03
C PHE A 157 -14.27 7.63 28.96
N GLN A 158 -15.38 6.88 29.02
CA GLN A 158 -15.35 5.42 28.90
C GLN A 158 -14.82 4.97 27.53
N GLU A 159 -15.29 5.60 26.45
CA GLU A 159 -14.85 5.30 25.08
C GLU A 159 -13.41 5.72 24.84
N TRP A 160 -13.04 6.91 25.31
CA TRP A 160 -11.68 7.42 25.27
C TRP A 160 -10.70 6.48 25.99
N ARG A 161 -11.06 6.04 27.20
CA ARG A 161 -10.29 5.08 27.98
C ARG A 161 -10.15 3.77 27.23
N ASP A 162 -11.26 3.17 26.79
CA ASP A 162 -11.25 1.87 26.12
C ASP A 162 -10.37 1.87 24.87
N PHE A 163 -10.33 2.99 24.15
CA PHE A 163 -9.51 3.16 22.97
C PHE A 163 -8.00 3.22 23.29
N LEU A 164 -7.62 3.85 24.41
CA LEU A 164 -6.21 4.20 24.70
C LEU A 164 -5.57 3.42 25.86
N LEU A 165 -6.34 2.60 26.59
CA LEU A 165 -5.89 1.93 27.83
C LEU A 165 -4.61 1.10 27.65
N LEU A 166 -4.43 0.49 26.48
CA LEU A 166 -3.29 -0.37 26.17
C LEU A 166 -2.18 0.36 25.39
N HIS A 167 -2.23 1.70 25.33
CA HIS A 167 -1.25 2.51 24.61
C HIS A 167 0.03 2.74 25.43
N PRO A 168 1.20 2.23 24.99
CA PRO A 168 2.40 2.21 25.84
C PRO A 168 3.10 3.58 25.97
N HIS A 169 2.82 4.53 25.10
CA HIS A 169 3.45 5.86 25.16
C HIS A 169 2.64 6.81 26.05
N GLU A 170 3.29 7.88 26.49
CA GLU A 170 2.66 8.98 27.21
C GLU A 170 1.42 9.44 26.45
N ALA A 171 0.30 9.56 27.15
CA ALA A 171 -0.91 10.06 26.55
C ALA A 171 -0.71 11.57 26.36
N THR A 172 -0.54 11.97 25.11
CA THR A 172 -0.56 13.36 24.67
C THR A 172 -1.52 13.44 23.50
N VAL A 173 -2.11 14.60 23.25
CA VAL A 173 -3.04 14.78 22.11
C VAL A 173 -2.37 14.36 20.79
N GLU A 174 -1.07 14.64 20.64
CA GLU A 174 -0.24 14.20 19.52
C GLU A 174 -0.10 12.68 19.44
N ASN A 175 0.32 12.01 20.52
CA ASN A 175 0.49 10.56 20.54
C ASN A 175 -0.83 9.82 20.31
N ILE A 176 -1.93 10.37 20.79
CA ILE A 176 -3.27 9.83 20.63
C ILE A 176 -3.73 9.91 19.17
N TYR A 177 -3.50 11.06 18.51
CA TYR A 177 -3.74 11.19 17.07
C TYR A 177 -2.93 10.19 16.26
N HIS A 178 -1.63 10.06 16.55
CA HIS A 178 -0.77 9.08 15.87
C HIS A 178 -1.11 7.63 16.22
N HIS A 179 -1.70 7.36 17.38
CA HIS A 179 -2.23 6.05 17.70
C HIS A 179 -3.43 5.72 16.80
N TRP A 180 -4.40 6.63 16.71
CA TRP A 180 -5.54 6.49 15.80
C TRP A 180 -5.09 6.35 14.34
N GLU A 181 -4.18 7.21 13.88
CA GLU A 181 -3.64 7.12 12.52
C GLU A 181 -2.99 5.76 12.25
N ARG A 182 -2.24 5.21 13.22
CA ARG A 182 -1.57 3.92 13.04
C ARG A 182 -2.49 2.71 13.18
N VAL A 183 -3.57 2.78 13.93
CA VAL A 183 -4.49 1.65 14.17
C VAL A 183 -5.60 1.63 13.12
N CYS A 184 -6.07 2.80 12.68
CA CYS A 184 -7.32 2.94 11.93
C CYS A 184 -7.11 3.22 10.42
N LEU A 185 -5.98 3.82 10.00
CA LEU A 185 -5.68 4.03 8.56
C LEU A 185 -5.03 2.81 7.87
N ILE A 186 -4.92 1.66 8.55
CA ILE A 186 -4.34 0.44 7.98
C ILE A 186 -5.30 -0.31 7.02
N ASP A 187 -6.56 0.08 6.89
CA ASP A 187 -7.52 -0.64 6.02
C ASP A 187 -7.67 -0.09 4.58
N ILE A 188 -6.70 0.68 4.10
CA ILE A 188 -6.57 1.00 2.67
C ILE A 188 -5.21 0.54 2.17
N GLY A 189 -5.24 -0.48 1.31
CA GLY A 189 -4.07 -1.17 0.79
C GLY A 189 -2.91 -0.26 0.37
N GLU A 190 -1.71 -0.72 0.69
CA GLU A 190 -0.42 -0.22 0.22
C GLU A 190 -0.17 1.28 0.40
N GLN A 191 0.06 1.75 1.63
CA GLN A 191 0.94 2.90 1.86
C GLN A 191 1.86 2.68 3.07
N PRO A 192 3.16 2.98 2.96
CA PRO A 192 4.07 2.92 4.10
C PRO A 192 3.75 4.06 5.07
N VAL A 193 3.48 3.69 6.32
CA VAL A 193 3.35 4.58 7.48
C VAL A 193 4.60 5.46 7.59
N ILE A 194 4.39 6.76 7.80
CA ILE A 194 5.41 7.80 7.84
C ILE A 194 5.57 8.28 9.31
N PRO A 195 6.80 8.44 9.84
CA PRO A 195 7.06 9.10 11.13
C PRO A 195 7.14 10.64 11.04
N ASP A 196 6.99 11.29 12.19
CA ASP A 196 6.51 12.67 12.37
C ASP A 196 7.48 13.82 12.01
N GLY A 197 6.86 14.97 11.68
CA GLY A 197 7.46 16.29 11.86
C GLY A 197 8.22 16.88 10.67
N ILE A 198 7.59 17.06 9.50
CA ILE A 198 7.85 18.11 8.48
C ILE A 198 6.73 18.02 7.42
N SER A 199 5.95 19.11 7.22
CA SER A 199 4.91 19.32 6.18
C SER A 199 4.42 18.08 5.40
N LYS A 200 3.13 17.71 5.55
CA LYS A 200 2.42 16.66 4.80
C LYS A 200 2.74 16.67 3.28
N HIS A 201 3.03 17.83 2.68
CA HIS A 201 3.42 17.93 1.26
C HIS A 201 4.91 17.67 0.98
N ALA A 202 5.81 18.09 1.86
CA ALA A 202 7.24 17.85 1.72
C ALA A 202 7.56 16.35 1.86
N GLN A 203 6.90 15.63 2.76
CA GLN A 203 7.14 14.19 2.94
C GLN A 203 6.49 13.34 1.84
N ARG A 204 5.26 13.67 1.43
CA ARG A 204 4.61 13.05 0.26
C ARG A 204 5.45 13.24 -1.01
N SER A 205 5.99 14.44 -1.25
CA SER A 205 6.85 14.69 -2.41
C SER A 205 8.18 13.93 -2.32
N LYS A 206 8.82 13.85 -1.15
CA LYS A 206 10.02 13.02 -0.94
C LYS A 206 9.77 11.53 -1.18
N LEU A 207 8.63 10.98 -0.73
CA LEU A 207 8.26 9.58 -0.99
C LEU A 207 7.96 9.30 -2.46
N LEU A 208 7.26 10.22 -3.12
CA LEU A 208 7.01 10.14 -4.56
C LEU A 208 8.31 10.22 -5.36
N LEU A 209 9.25 11.08 -4.94
CA LEU A 209 10.60 11.15 -5.52
C LEU A 209 11.35 9.84 -5.29
N ALA A 210 11.37 9.32 -4.06
CA ALA A 210 12.02 8.05 -3.74
C ALA A 210 11.46 6.89 -4.59
N GLY A 211 10.13 6.77 -4.69
CA GLY A 211 9.47 5.76 -5.51
C GLY A 211 9.71 5.95 -7.01
N GLY A 212 9.69 7.20 -7.50
CA GLY A 212 9.96 7.54 -8.89
C GLY A 212 11.41 7.24 -9.31
N LEU A 213 12.38 7.62 -8.48
CA LEU A 213 13.80 7.32 -8.66
C LEU A 213 14.07 5.81 -8.59
N ALA A 214 13.52 5.11 -7.60
CA ALA A 214 13.61 3.66 -7.50
C ALA A 214 13.07 2.95 -8.75
N GLY A 215 11.89 3.37 -9.21
CA GLY A 215 11.28 2.86 -10.44
C GLY A 215 12.09 3.16 -11.71
N ALA A 216 12.74 4.34 -11.78
CA ALA A 216 13.58 4.74 -12.90
C ALA A 216 14.90 3.94 -12.95
N VAL A 217 15.56 3.77 -11.80
CA VAL A 217 16.80 3.00 -11.67
C VAL A 217 16.53 1.52 -11.97
N SER A 218 15.48 0.94 -11.39
CA SER A 218 15.06 -0.45 -11.65
C SER A 218 14.77 -0.71 -13.13
N ARG A 219 13.99 0.17 -13.79
CA ARG A 219 13.70 0.05 -15.23
C ARG A 219 14.95 0.22 -16.09
N THR A 220 15.87 1.09 -15.71
CA THR A 220 17.12 1.28 -16.44
C THR A 220 18.03 0.07 -16.31
N ALA A 221 18.18 -0.49 -15.10
CA ALA A 221 18.96 -1.69 -14.87
C ALA A 221 18.42 -2.91 -15.64
N THR A 222 17.09 -2.99 -15.80
CA THR A 222 16.43 -4.09 -16.53
C THR A 222 16.16 -3.78 -18.00
N ALA A 223 16.53 -2.60 -18.50
CA ALA A 223 16.33 -2.18 -19.89
C ALA A 223 16.95 -3.14 -20.93
N PRO A 224 18.16 -3.71 -20.72
CA PRO A 224 18.72 -4.69 -21.65
C PRO A 224 17.85 -5.95 -21.82
N LEU A 225 17.22 -6.43 -20.73
CA LEU A 225 16.33 -7.58 -20.76
C LEU A 225 15.00 -7.23 -21.45
N ASP A 226 14.49 -6.02 -21.22
CA ASP A 226 13.30 -5.49 -21.91
C ASP A 226 13.51 -5.40 -23.43
N ARG A 227 14.66 -4.85 -23.85
CA ARG A 227 15.05 -4.79 -25.26
C ARG A 227 15.16 -6.19 -25.86
N LEU A 228 15.86 -7.09 -25.17
CA LEU A 228 16.05 -8.47 -25.62
C LEU A 228 14.71 -9.21 -25.76
N LYS A 229 13.78 -9.05 -24.80
CA LYS A 229 12.41 -9.57 -24.89
C LYS A 229 11.75 -9.10 -26.19
N VAL A 230 11.67 -7.80 -26.42
CA VAL A 230 10.94 -7.24 -27.56
C VAL A 230 11.53 -7.67 -28.90
N VAL A 231 12.87 -7.67 -29.04
CA VAL A 231 13.54 -8.12 -30.26
C VAL A 231 13.24 -9.61 -30.51
N LEU A 232 13.31 -10.46 -29.49
CA LEU A 232 13.00 -11.89 -29.62
C LEU A 232 11.52 -12.15 -29.96
N GLN A 233 10.59 -11.34 -29.44
CA GLN A 233 9.16 -11.47 -29.73
C GLN A 233 8.82 -11.17 -31.19
N VAL A 234 9.50 -10.17 -31.78
CA VAL A 234 9.26 -9.71 -33.15
C VAL A 234 10.02 -10.54 -34.18
N GLN A 235 11.22 -11.00 -33.82
CA GLN A 235 12.03 -11.84 -34.68
C GLN A 235 11.34 -13.20 -34.90
N ARG A 236 11.14 -13.57 -36.17
CA ARG A 236 10.53 -14.86 -36.56
C ARG A 236 11.56 -15.94 -36.90
N THR A 237 12.81 -15.56 -37.20
CA THR A 237 13.91 -16.51 -37.48
C THR A 237 14.24 -17.33 -36.22
N LYS A 238 14.64 -18.61 -36.33
CA LYS A 238 14.92 -19.53 -35.19
C LYS A 238 16.16 -19.16 -34.35
N SER A 239 16.45 -17.88 -34.18
CA SER A 239 17.58 -17.37 -33.42
C SER A 239 17.27 -17.39 -31.93
N GLY A 240 18.13 -18.04 -31.14
CA GLY A 240 18.03 -18.05 -29.68
C GLY A 240 18.45 -16.71 -29.04
N VAL A 241 18.50 -16.71 -27.71
CA VAL A 241 18.92 -15.56 -26.89
C VAL A 241 20.34 -15.09 -27.25
N VAL A 242 21.31 -16.00 -27.23
CA VAL A 242 22.74 -15.67 -27.43
C VAL A 242 23.03 -15.06 -28.82
N PRO A 243 22.51 -15.63 -29.94
CA PRO A 243 22.64 -14.99 -31.26
C PRO A 243 22.06 -13.57 -31.30
N THR A 244 20.95 -13.33 -30.61
CA THR A 244 20.29 -12.02 -30.57
C THR A 244 21.12 -11.00 -29.78
N ILE A 245 21.70 -11.40 -28.66
CA ILE A 245 22.65 -10.57 -27.89
C ILE A 245 23.86 -10.20 -28.78
N LYS A 246 24.44 -11.19 -29.47
CA LYS A 246 25.56 -10.95 -30.40
C LYS A 246 25.17 -10.00 -31.53
N LYS A 247 23.95 -10.08 -32.04
CA LYS A 247 23.42 -9.18 -33.07
C LYS A 247 23.34 -7.73 -32.56
N ILE A 248 22.69 -7.51 -31.41
CA ILE A 248 22.56 -6.18 -30.80
C ILE A 248 23.94 -5.56 -30.52
N TRP A 249 24.87 -6.37 -29.98
CA TRP A 249 26.23 -5.92 -29.71
C TRP A 249 26.99 -5.49 -30.96
N ARG A 250 26.86 -6.23 -32.07
CA ARG A 250 27.52 -5.89 -33.34
C ARG A 250 26.93 -4.64 -33.99
N GLU A 251 25.62 -4.43 -33.89
CA GLU A 251 24.92 -3.33 -34.56
C GLU A 251 25.05 -2.00 -33.79
N ASP A 252 24.76 -2.00 -32.48
CA ASP A 252 24.60 -0.77 -31.68
C ASP A 252 25.46 -0.77 -30.38
N LYS A 253 26.36 -1.75 -30.21
CA LYS A 253 27.22 -1.92 -29.02
C LYS A 253 26.40 -1.91 -27.71
N LEU A 254 26.99 -1.40 -26.62
CA LEU A 254 26.35 -1.36 -25.30
C LEU A 254 25.10 -0.45 -25.25
N LEU A 255 25.16 0.72 -25.90
CA LEU A 255 24.03 1.68 -25.91
C LEU A 255 22.81 1.13 -26.65
N GLY A 256 23.01 0.20 -27.58
CA GLY A 256 21.92 -0.52 -28.26
C GLY A 256 20.96 -1.24 -27.33
N PHE A 257 21.44 -1.77 -26.20
CA PHE A 257 20.60 -2.47 -25.22
C PHE A 257 19.61 -1.55 -24.50
N PHE A 258 19.90 -0.24 -24.43
CA PHE A 258 19.08 0.74 -23.71
C PHE A 258 18.15 1.53 -24.63
N ARG A 259 18.13 1.25 -25.93
CA ARG A 259 17.29 2.00 -26.88
C ARG A 259 15.81 1.73 -26.59
N GLY A 260 15.08 2.81 -26.32
CA GLY A 260 13.70 2.82 -25.82
C GLY A 260 13.57 3.01 -24.31
N ASN A 261 14.66 2.99 -23.52
CA ASN A 261 14.61 3.14 -22.07
C ASN A 261 14.06 4.51 -21.63
N GLY A 262 14.40 5.60 -22.33
CA GLY A 262 13.87 6.93 -22.00
C GLY A 262 12.34 6.99 -22.00
N LEU A 263 11.69 6.38 -23.01
CA LEU A 263 10.23 6.24 -23.04
C LEU A 263 9.71 5.31 -21.93
N ASN A 264 10.47 4.27 -21.59
CA ASN A 264 10.12 3.32 -20.52
C ASN A 264 10.08 3.98 -19.14
N VAL A 265 10.97 4.95 -18.88
CA VAL A 265 11.02 5.72 -17.62
C VAL A 265 10.02 6.87 -17.64
N THR A 266 9.92 7.59 -18.76
CA THR A 266 9.04 8.76 -18.88
C THR A 266 7.56 8.38 -18.75
N LYS A 267 7.14 7.22 -19.30
CA LYS A 267 5.73 6.82 -19.27
C LYS A 267 5.21 6.45 -17.88
N VAL A 268 6.09 6.20 -16.91
CA VAL A 268 5.73 5.63 -15.60
C VAL A 268 4.85 6.57 -14.80
N ALA A 269 5.30 7.83 -14.66
CA ALA A 269 4.58 8.84 -13.91
C ALA A 269 3.16 9.08 -14.48
N PRO A 270 2.98 9.36 -15.79
CA PRO A 270 1.64 9.57 -16.34
C PRO A 270 0.80 8.28 -16.33
N GLU A 271 1.39 7.10 -16.53
CA GLU A 271 0.68 5.81 -16.43
C GLU A 271 0.09 5.60 -15.03
N SER A 272 0.90 5.81 -13.98
CA SER A 272 0.46 5.70 -12.59
C SER A 272 -0.58 6.77 -12.22
N ALA A 273 -0.38 8.02 -12.66
CA ALA A 273 -1.32 9.11 -12.37
C ALA A 273 -2.70 8.86 -12.99
N ILE A 274 -2.75 8.43 -14.26
CA ILE A 274 -4.01 8.13 -14.95
C ILE A 274 -4.66 6.88 -14.33
N LYS A 275 -3.87 5.85 -13.98
CA LYS A 275 -4.40 4.66 -13.32
C LYS A 275 -5.03 5.02 -11.97
N PHE A 276 -4.37 5.85 -11.17
CA PHE A 276 -4.89 6.29 -9.87
C PHE A 276 -6.18 7.11 -10.04
N ALA A 277 -6.16 8.11 -10.92
CA ALA A 277 -7.35 8.93 -11.20
C ALA A 277 -8.53 8.06 -11.69
N ALA A 278 -8.28 7.14 -12.61
CA ALA A 278 -9.30 6.22 -13.11
C ALA A 278 -9.83 5.28 -12.02
N TYR A 279 -8.95 4.81 -11.13
CA TYR A 279 -9.35 3.97 -9.99
C TYR A 279 -10.28 4.73 -9.04
N GLU A 280 -9.92 5.95 -8.63
CA GLU A 280 -10.76 6.79 -7.77
C GLU A 280 -12.12 7.12 -8.41
N MET A 281 -12.17 7.35 -9.73
CA MET A 281 -13.44 7.56 -10.44
C MET A 281 -14.31 6.30 -10.53
N LEU A 282 -13.69 5.12 -10.61
CA LEU A 282 -14.40 3.85 -10.72
C LEU A 282 -14.90 3.31 -9.36
N LYS A 283 -14.23 3.68 -8.26
CA LYS A 283 -14.61 3.27 -6.91
C LYS A 283 -16.09 3.52 -6.57
N PRO A 284 -16.62 4.77 -6.64
CA PRO A 284 -18.02 5.03 -6.27
C PRO A 284 -19.01 4.35 -7.23
N ILE A 285 -18.62 4.16 -8.49
CA ILE A 285 -19.46 3.50 -9.50
C ILE A 285 -19.61 2.00 -9.20
N ILE A 286 -18.54 1.36 -8.70
CA ILE A 286 -18.50 -0.09 -8.44
C ILE A 286 -18.93 -0.43 -7.00
N GLY A 287 -18.64 0.45 -6.03
CA GLY A 287 -18.95 0.26 -4.61
C GLY A 287 -20.38 0.61 -4.21
N GLY A 288 -21.13 1.34 -5.03
CA GLY A 288 -22.45 1.83 -4.65
C GLY A 288 -22.40 2.90 -3.55
N GLY A 289 -23.54 3.16 -2.90
CA GLY A 289 -23.71 4.23 -1.90
C GLY A 289 -22.91 4.07 -0.61
N ASP A 290 -22.48 2.85 -0.27
CA ASP A 290 -21.84 2.53 1.02
C ASP A 290 -20.30 2.63 0.98
N GLY A 291 -19.69 2.94 -0.19
CA GLY A 291 -18.25 3.20 -0.31
C GLY A 291 -17.31 2.00 -0.10
N GLU A 292 -17.79 0.89 0.48
CA GLU A 292 -17.01 -0.33 0.66
C GLU A 292 -17.01 -1.22 -0.58
N ILE A 293 -15.82 -1.36 -1.18
CA ILE A 293 -15.62 -2.22 -2.34
C ILE A 293 -15.00 -3.53 -1.86
N GLY A 294 -15.74 -4.62 -1.91
CA GLY A 294 -15.19 -5.96 -1.63
C GLY A 294 -14.00 -6.32 -2.54
N THR A 295 -13.20 -7.32 -2.19
CA THR A 295 -11.97 -7.74 -2.90
C THR A 295 -12.17 -7.88 -4.42
N LYS A 296 -13.31 -8.45 -4.84
CA LYS A 296 -13.68 -8.60 -6.26
C LYS A 296 -13.94 -7.27 -6.95
N GLY A 297 -14.59 -6.33 -6.27
CA GLY A 297 -14.84 -4.99 -6.80
C GLY A 297 -13.55 -4.17 -6.93
N ARG A 298 -12.62 -4.31 -5.97
CA ARG A 298 -11.30 -3.66 -6.04
C ARG A 298 -10.48 -4.20 -7.22
N LEU A 299 -10.54 -5.51 -7.47
CA LEU A 299 -9.92 -6.14 -8.63
C LEU A 299 -10.51 -5.63 -9.94
N LEU A 300 -11.85 -5.53 -10.04
CA LEU A 300 -12.52 -4.99 -11.22
C LEU A 300 -12.18 -3.51 -11.45
N ALA A 301 -12.26 -2.69 -10.40
CA ALA A 301 -11.89 -1.27 -10.45
C ALA A 301 -10.42 -1.09 -10.86
N GLY A 302 -9.50 -1.87 -10.27
CA GLY A 302 -8.08 -1.84 -10.59
C GLY A 302 -7.79 -2.30 -12.02
N GLY A 303 -8.49 -3.34 -12.50
CA GLY A 303 -8.38 -3.85 -13.87
C GLY A 303 -8.88 -2.85 -14.92
N LEU A 304 -10.05 -2.26 -14.69
CA LEU A 304 -10.62 -1.21 -15.56
C LEU A 304 -9.77 0.07 -15.54
N ALA A 305 -9.31 0.50 -14.37
CA ALA A 305 -8.39 1.63 -14.25
C ALA A 305 -7.07 1.37 -15.00
N GLY A 306 -6.54 0.15 -14.91
CA GLY A 306 -5.39 -0.29 -15.70
C GLY A 306 -5.66 -0.26 -17.21
N ALA A 307 -6.87 -0.65 -17.64
CA ALA A 307 -7.29 -0.61 -19.04
C ALA A 307 -7.37 0.84 -19.58
N VAL A 308 -7.91 1.76 -18.78
CA VAL A 308 -7.98 3.20 -19.09
C VAL A 308 -6.57 3.79 -19.21
N ALA A 309 -5.71 3.55 -18.20
CA ALA A 309 -4.33 4.01 -18.22
C ALA A 309 -3.55 3.44 -19.41
N GLN A 310 -3.68 2.14 -19.68
CA GLN A 310 -3.04 1.49 -20.82
C GLN A 310 -3.52 2.07 -22.15
N THR A 311 -4.79 2.44 -22.29
CA THR A 311 -5.34 3.07 -23.50
C THR A 311 -4.77 4.47 -23.68
N ALA A 312 -4.69 5.28 -22.62
CA ALA A 312 -4.14 6.63 -22.68
C ALA A 312 -2.63 6.65 -23.01
N ILE A 313 -1.86 5.74 -22.42
CA ILE A 313 -0.40 5.64 -22.61
C ILE A 313 -0.02 4.86 -23.88
N TYR A 314 -0.98 4.19 -24.52
CA TYR A 314 -0.73 3.29 -25.65
C TYR A 314 0.12 3.89 -26.78
N PRO A 315 -0.04 5.17 -27.20
CA PRO A 315 0.82 5.78 -28.21
C PRO A 315 2.31 5.75 -27.85
N MET A 316 2.66 5.98 -26.57
CA MET A 316 4.05 5.89 -26.10
C MET A 316 4.58 4.46 -26.16
N ASP A 317 3.75 3.47 -25.81
CA ASP A 317 4.11 2.05 -25.90
C ASP A 317 4.38 1.62 -27.35
N LEU A 318 3.58 2.08 -28.32
CA LEU A 318 3.83 1.79 -29.72
C LEU A 318 5.17 2.37 -30.17
N VAL A 319 5.40 3.66 -29.93
CA VAL A 319 6.63 4.35 -30.34
C VAL A 319 7.84 3.70 -29.66
N LYS A 320 7.72 3.30 -28.39
CA LYS A 320 8.75 2.52 -27.69
C LYS A 320 9.03 1.20 -28.41
N THR A 321 8.01 0.41 -28.73
CA THR A 321 8.19 -0.89 -29.40
C THR A 321 8.85 -0.71 -30.77
N ARG A 322 8.41 0.29 -31.56
CA ARG A 322 9.02 0.62 -32.87
C ARG A 322 10.47 1.03 -32.73
N LEU A 323 10.76 1.93 -31.79
CA LEU A 323 12.14 2.33 -31.46
C LEU A 323 12.96 1.12 -30.97
N GLN A 324 12.32 0.15 -30.31
CA GLN A 324 12.96 -1.08 -29.86
C GLN A 324 13.34 -2.03 -30.99
N THR A 325 12.55 -2.04 -32.07
CA THR A 325 12.68 -2.97 -33.19
C THR A 325 13.33 -2.37 -34.43
N CYS A 326 13.43 -1.04 -34.52
CA CYS A 326 14.11 -0.36 -35.61
C CYS A 326 15.56 -0.85 -35.72
N VAL A 327 15.93 -1.26 -36.94
CA VAL A 327 17.31 -1.58 -37.31
C VAL A 327 18.05 -0.25 -37.52
N SER A 328 19.25 -0.15 -36.93
CA SER A 328 20.13 1.00 -37.13
C SER A 328 20.65 1.00 -38.57
N GLU A 329 20.22 1.93 -39.41
CA GLU A 329 20.91 2.19 -40.68
C GLU A 329 22.14 3.06 -40.39
N LEU A 330 23.35 2.52 -40.66
CA LEU A 330 24.65 3.19 -40.50
C LEU A 330 24.97 3.71 -39.08
N GLY A 331 24.49 3.04 -38.02
CA GLY A 331 24.83 3.39 -36.63
C GLY A 331 24.26 4.73 -36.15
N LYS A 332 23.35 5.35 -36.91
CA LYS A 332 22.61 6.54 -36.47
C LYS A 332 21.39 6.10 -35.66
N THR A 333 21.25 6.67 -34.47
CA THR A 333 20.05 6.48 -33.65
C THR A 333 18.84 7.10 -34.37
N PRO A 334 17.73 6.37 -34.55
CA PRO A 334 16.52 6.95 -35.10
C PRO A 334 16.02 8.01 -34.14
N ASN A 335 15.83 9.22 -34.66
CA ASN A 335 15.30 10.33 -33.90
C ASN A 335 13.84 10.02 -33.54
N LEU A 336 13.52 10.07 -32.24
CA LEU A 336 12.18 9.80 -31.71
C LEU A 336 11.10 10.64 -32.39
N LEU A 337 11.35 11.94 -32.60
CA LEU A 337 10.41 12.85 -33.24
C LEU A 337 10.21 12.49 -34.71
N LYS A 338 11.29 12.10 -35.41
CA LYS A 338 11.22 11.65 -36.80
C LYS A 338 10.39 10.39 -36.92
N LEU A 339 10.64 9.37 -36.07
CA LEU A 339 9.88 8.13 -36.04
C LEU A 339 8.38 8.38 -35.77
N THR A 340 8.06 9.19 -34.75
CA THR A 340 6.67 9.53 -34.42
C THR A 340 5.98 10.26 -35.58
N LYS A 341 6.68 11.20 -36.24
CA LYS A 341 6.17 11.91 -37.42
C LYS A 341 5.95 10.96 -38.60
N GLU A 342 6.86 10.02 -38.83
CA GLU A 342 6.72 9.01 -39.90
C GLU A 342 5.50 8.11 -39.67
N ILE A 343 5.29 7.63 -38.43
CA ILE A 343 4.09 6.85 -38.07
C ILE A 343 2.82 7.68 -38.34
N TRP A 344 2.81 8.95 -37.91
CA TRP A 344 1.66 9.83 -38.10
C TRP A 344 1.33 10.06 -39.57
N VAL A 345 2.35 10.35 -40.40
CA VAL A 345 2.15 10.71 -41.82
C VAL A 345 1.90 9.48 -42.70
N GLN A 346 2.61 8.36 -42.47
CA GLN A 346 2.56 7.19 -43.35
C GLN A 346 1.46 6.19 -42.95
N GLU A 347 1.25 5.97 -41.65
CA GLU A 347 0.32 4.96 -41.14
C GLU A 347 -0.99 5.58 -40.61
N GLY A 348 -0.94 6.87 -40.22
CA GLY A 348 -2.07 7.63 -39.69
C GLY A 348 -2.24 7.52 -38.17
N PRO A 349 -3.13 8.34 -37.57
CA PRO A 349 -3.33 8.40 -36.11
C PRO A 349 -3.80 7.07 -35.49
N ARG A 350 -4.55 6.26 -36.23
CA ARG A 350 -5.02 4.95 -35.74
C ARG A 350 -3.90 3.93 -35.55
N ALA A 351 -2.76 4.13 -36.22
CA ALA A 351 -1.60 3.25 -36.10
C ALA A 351 -1.08 3.23 -34.66
N PHE A 352 -1.15 4.36 -33.94
CA PHE A 352 -0.74 4.50 -32.54
C PHE A 352 -1.40 3.50 -31.60
N TYR A 353 -2.57 2.98 -31.95
CA TYR A 353 -3.36 2.05 -31.13
C TYR A 353 -3.29 0.59 -31.63
N LYS A 354 -2.38 0.29 -32.56
CA LYS A 354 -2.24 -1.05 -33.12
C LYS A 354 -1.77 -2.05 -32.06
N GLY A 355 -2.56 -3.11 -31.86
CA GLY A 355 -2.33 -4.11 -30.81
C GLY A 355 -3.02 -3.79 -29.48
N LEU A 356 -3.82 -2.72 -29.38
CA LEU A 356 -4.55 -2.39 -28.16
C LEU A 356 -5.50 -3.52 -27.77
N TYR A 357 -6.24 -4.07 -28.73
CA TYR A 357 -7.18 -5.16 -28.48
C TYR A 357 -6.55 -6.40 -27.78
N PRO A 358 -5.49 -7.05 -28.31
CA PRO A 358 -4.86 -8.16 -27.61
C PRO A 358 -4.23 -7.74 -26.28
N SER A 359 -3.83 -6.46 -26.13
CA SER A 359 -3.38 -5.92 -24.85
C SER A 359 -4.48 -5.92 -23.79
N LEU A 360 -5.65 -5.36 -24.12
CA LEU A 360 -6.78 -5.26 -23.20
C LEU A 360 -7.37 -6.63 -22.88
N LEU A 361 -7.48 -7.50 -23.90
CA LEU A 361 -7.94 -8.88 -23.75
C LEU A 361 -7.09 -9.67 -22.73
N GLY A 362 -5.80 -9.35 -22.61
CA GLY A 362 -4.89 -10.02 -21.68
C GLY A 362 -4.98 -9.55 -20.23
N ILE A 363 -5.58 -8.38 -19.94
CA ILE A 363 -5.60 -7.80 -18.59
C ILE A 363 -6.44 -8.66 -17.63
N ILE A 364 -7.68 -8.98 -18.02
CA ILE A 364 -8.62 -9.71 -17.16
C ILE A 364 -8.14 -11.15 -16.88
N PRO A 365 -7.72 -11.95 -17.89
CA PRO A 365 -7.22 -13.29 -17.62
C PRO A 365 -5.93 -13.29 -16.80
N TYR A 366 -5.04 -12.30 -17.00
CA TYR A 366 -3.84 -12.16 -16.19
C TYR A 366 -4.21 -11.97 -14.71
N ALA A 367 -5.04 -10.97 -14.41
CA ALA A 367 -5.46 -10.66 -13.04
C ALA A 367 -6.20 -11.82 -12.36
N GLY A 368 -7.08 -12.52 -13.11
CA GLY A 368 -7.81 -13.67 -12.58
C GLY A 368 -6.91 -14.86 -12.26
N ILE A 369 -5.96 -15.20 -13.15
CA ILE A 369 -5.04 -16.32 -12.95
C ILE A 369 -4.03 -15.98 -11.85
N ASP A 370 -3.52 -14.75 -11.83
CA ASP A 370 -2.59 -14.27 -10.81
C ASP A 370 -3.22 -14.37 -9.42
N LEU A 371 -4.44 -13.84 -9.25
CA LEU A 371 -5.16 -13.91 -7.97
C LEU A 371 -5.45 -15.36 -7.56
N ALA A 372 -5.99 -16.18 -8.46
CA ALA A 372 -6.32 -17.58 -8.16
C ALA A 372 -5.06 -18.38 -7.78
N ALA A 373 -3.96 -18.19 -8.51
CA ALA A 373 -2.69 -18.83 -8.21
C ALA A 373 -2.10 -18.34 -6.88
N TYR A 374 -2.19 -17.03 -6.60
CA TYR A 374 -1.72 -16.44 -5.36
C TYR A 374 -2.47 -17.00 -4.15
N GLU A 375 -3.80 -17.02 -4.19
CA GLU A 375 -4.65 -17.57 -3.12
C GLU A 375 -4.35 -19.06 -2.91
N THR A 376 -4.27 -19.85 -3.98
CA THR A 376 -3.93 -21.28 -3.90
C THR A 376 -2.56 -21.52 -3.26
N LEU A 377 -1.55 -20.74 -3.68
CA LEU A 377 -0.19 -20.84 -3.11
C LEU A 377 -0.14 -20.38 -1.66
N LYS A 378 -0.92 -19.35 -1.30
CA LYS A 378 -1.05 -18.85 0.07
C LYS A 378 -1.69 -19.90 0.98
N ASP A 379 -2.77 -20.53 0.55
CA ASP A 379 -3.45 -21.58 1.33
C ASP A 379 -2.60 -22.84 1.47
N PHE A 380 -1.87 -23.22 0.42
CA PHE A 380 -0.87 -24.29 0.51
C PHE A 380 0.23 -23.96 1.53
N SER A 381 0.71 -22.71 1.56
CA SER A 381 1.74 -22.29 2.53
C SER A 381 1.24 -22.34 3.98
N ARG A 382 -0.01 -21.95 4.24
CA ARG A 382 -0.64 -22.05 5.57
C ARG A 382 -0.71 -23.51 6.04
N THR A 383 -1.08 -24.40 5.13
CA THR A 383 -1.23 -25.83 5.41
C THR A 383 0.12 -26.49 5.71
N TYR A 384 1.20 -26.06 5.04
CA TYR A 384 2.52 -26.69 5.17
C TYR A 384 3.38 -26.12 6.30
N PHE A 385 3.23 -24.83 6.63
CA PHE A 385 4.05 -24.16 7.65
C PHE A 385 3.37 -23.99 9.00
N HIS A 386 2.10 -24.41 9.17
CA HIS A 386 1.31 -24.29 10.42
C HIS A 386 1.31 -22.87 11.05
N HIS A 387 1.55 -21.84 10.23
CA HIS A 387 1.43 -20.44 10.61
C HIS A 387 0.18 -19.85 9.96
N ASP A 388 -0.67 -19.17 10.74
CA ASP A 388 -1.90 -18.53 10.26
C ASP A 388 -1.64 -17.49 9.15
N GLU A 389 -0.46 -16.85 9.20
CA GLU A 389 0.01 -15.94 8.16
C GLU A 389 1.41 -16.31 7.64
N PRO A 390 1.57 -16.51 6.32
CA PRO A 390 2.88 -16.75 5.73
C PRO A 390 3.77 -15.51 5.89
N GLY A 391 5.03 -15.70 6.27
CA GLY A 391 5.99 -14.61 6.43
C GLY A 391 6.24 -13.82 5.13
N PRO A 392 6.82 -12.60 5.20
CA PRO A 392 6.96 -11.70 4.06
C PRO A 392 7.68 -12.31 2.84
N LEU A 393 8.69 -13.17 3.08
CA LEU A 393 9.42 -13.86 2.02
C LEU A 393 8.56 -14.92 1.31
N VAL A 394 7.70 -15.63 2.05
CA VAL A 394 6.78 -16.62 1.50
C VAL A 394 5.72 -15.90 0.66
N GLN A 395 5.15 -14.81 1.16
CA GLN A 395 4.21 -13.99 0.39
C GLN A 395 4.83 -13.43 -0.89
N LEU A 396 6.07 -12.94 -0.83
CA LEU A 396 6.84 -12.53 -2.02
C LEU A 396 7.03 -13.69 -3.00
N GLY A 397 7.40 -14.87 -2.52
CA GLY A 397 7.54 -16.08 -3.35
C GLY A 397 6.23 -16.51 -4.02
N CYS A 398 5.12 -16.50 -3.27
CA CYS A 398 3.79 -16.76 -3.78
C CYS A 398 3.40 -15.73 -4.84
N GLY A 399 3.63 -14.44 -4.60
CA GLY A 399 3.37 -13.34 -5.54
C GLY A 399 4.21 -13.43 -6.82
N MET A 400 5.50 -13.75 -6.72
CA MET A 400 6.36 -13.92 -7.90
C MET A 400 5.95 -15.14 -8.74
N THR A 401 5.55 -16.23 -8.09
CA THR A 401 5.17 -17.48 -8.76
C THR A 401 3.81 -17.35 -9.44
N SER A 402 2.82 -16.81 -8.73
CA SER A 402 1.49 -16.48 -9.30
C SER A 402 1.60 -15.50 -10.46
N GLY A 403 2.37 -14.43 -10.31
CA GLY A 403 2.60 -13.45 -11.37
C GLY A 403 3.30 -14.05 -12.59
N ALA A 404 4.27 -14.96 -12.39
CA ALA A 404 4.93 -15.68 -13.47
C ALA A 404 3.98 -16.64 -14.21
N LEU A 405 3.10 -17.34 -13.49
CA LEU A 405 2.06 -18.21 -14.06
C LEU A 405 1.05 -17.40 -14.87
N GLY A 406 0.49 -16.34 -14.28
CA GLY A 406 -0.42 -15.42 -14.95
C GLY A 406 0.21 -14.85 -16.22
N ALA A 407 1.44 -14.35 -16.13
CA ALA A 407 2.18 -13.79 -17.26
C ALA A 407 2.43 -14.82 -18.37
N SER A 408 2.68 -16.09 -18.00
CA SER A 408 2.90 -17.20 -18.94
C SER A 408 1.63 -17.57 -19.68
N CYS A 409 0.48 -17.62 -18.99
CA CYS A 409 -0.81 -17.93 -19.61
C CYS A 409 -1.25 -16.89 -20.65
N VAL A 410 -1.06 -15.60 -20.35
CA VAL A 410 -1.42 -14.51 -21.29
C VAL A 410 -0.30 -14.18 -22.28
N TYR A 411 0.85 -14.85 -22.19
CA TYR A 411 2.03 -14.55 -22.99
C TYR A 411 1.79 -14.62 -24.52
N PRO A 412 0.96 -15.55 -25.06
CA PRO A 412 0.61 -15.54 -26.48
C PRO A 412 -0.01 -14.22 -26.96
N LEU A 413 -0.87 -13.61 -26.15
CA LEU A 413 -1.46 -12.29 -26.45
C LEU A 413 -0.42 -11.19 -26.42
N GLN A 414 0.55 -11.27 -25.50
CA GLN A 414 1.68 -10.33 -25.46
C GLN A 414 2.54 -10.42 -26.73
N VAL A 415 2.83 -11.62 -27.22
CA VAL A 415 3.61 -11.78 -28.47
C VAL A 415 2.86 -11.23 -29.66
N VAL A 416 1.56 -11.53 -29.79
CA VAL A 416 0.72 -10.98 -30.88
C VAL A 416 0.66 -9.45 -30.78
N ARG A 417 0.46 -8.88 -29.58
CA ARG A 417 0.53 -7.43 -29.33
C ARG A 417 1.85 -6.85 -29.84
N THR A 418 2.99 -7.37 -29.39
CA THR A 418 4.31 -6.80 -29.74
C THR A 418 4.58 -6.91 -31.25
N ARG A 419 4.20 -8.01 -31.89
CA ARG A 419 4.35 -8.17 -33.35
C ARG A 419 3.49 -7.19 -34.13
N MET A 420 2.23 -7.02 -33.72
CA MET A 420 1.35 -6.02 -34.30
C MET A 420 1.92 -4.61 -34.11
N GLN A 421 2.44 -4.29 -32.93
CA GLN A 421 3.04 -2.99 -32.65
C GLN A 421 4.31 -2.71 -33.47
N ALA A 422 5.10 -3.73 -33.79
CA ALA A 422 6.35 -3.59 -34.54
C ALA A 422 6.15 -3.53 -36.07
N ASP A 423 5.08 -4.14 -36.56
CA ASP A 423 4.75 -4.25 -37.98
C ASP A 423 4.05 -2.97 -38.50
N SER A 424 4.46 -2.45 -39.65
CA SER A 424 3.83 -1.30 -40.32
C SER A 424 2.59 -1.66 -41.12
N ALA A 425 2.39 -2.94 -41.48
CA ALA A 425 1.23 -3.35 -42.26
C ALA A 425 -0.06 -3.34 -41.41
N LYS A 426 -1.24 -3.14 -42.02
CA LYS A 426 -2.54 -3.22 -41.32
C LYS A 426 -2.96 -4.68 -41.09
N THR A 427 -2.25 -5.38 -40.21
CA THR A 427 -2.50 -6.79 -39.88
C THR A 427 -3.49 -6.90 -38.72
N SER A 428 -4.55 -7.69 -38.88
CA SER A 428 -5.50 -7.99 -37.80
C SER A 428 -4.90 -8.97 -36.77
N MET A 429 -5.43 -8.99 -35.54
CA MET A 429 -5.00 -9.92 -34.49
C MET A 429 -5.12 -11.38 -34.95
N SER A 430 -6.23 -11.76 -35.59
CA SER A 430 -6.45 -13.14 -36.05
C SER A 430 -5.47 -13.55 -37.13
N GLN A 431 -5.17 -12.62 -38.05
CA GLN A 431 -4.18 -12.82 -39.10
C GLN A 431 -2.79 -13.01 -38.52
N GLU A 432 -2.38 -12.17 -37.56
CA GLU A 432 -1.06 -12.25 -36.94
C GLU A 432 -0.91 -13.51 -36.06
N PHE A 433 -1.97 -13.89 -35.35
CA PHE A 433 -2.06 -15.15 -34.62
C PHE A 433 -1.89 -16.36 -35.56
N LEU A 434 -2.66 -16.42 -36.64
CA LEU A 434 -2.61 -17.52 -37.60
C LEU A 434 -1.26 -17.59 -38.33
N LYS A 435 -0.69 -16.44 -38.67
CA LYS A 435 0.64 -16.31 -39.29
C LYS A 435 1.74 -16.82 -38.35
N THR A 436 1.61 -16.54 -37.05
CA THR A 436 2.53 -17.06 -36.03
C THR A 436 2.37 -18.57 -35.87
N LEU A 437 1.14 -19.07 -35.76
CA LEU A 437 0.86 -20.49 -35.59
C LEU A 437 1.34 -21.32 -36.78
N LYS A 438 1.05 -20.88 -38.02
CA LYS A 438 1.46 -21.59 -39.25
C LYS A 438 2.97 -21.52 -39.49
N GLY A 439 3.62 -20.39 -39.18
CA GLY A 439 5.04 -20.19 -39.48
C GLY A 439 6.01 -20.72 -38.42
N GLU A 440 5.63 -20.65 -37.13
CA GLU A 440 6.52 -20.92 -36.00
C GLU A 440 5.97 -21.97 -35.02
N GLY A 441 4.71 -22.38 -35.20
CA GLY A 441 4.01 -23.27 -34.27
C GLY A 441 3.75 -22.63 -32.91
N VAL A 442 3.33 -23.46 -31.94
CA VAL A 442 2.99 -23.01 -30.58
C VAL A 442 4.18 -22.34 -29.87
N ARG A 443 5.41 -22.82 -30.14
CA ARG A 443 6.64 -22.25 -29.55
C ARG A 443 6.88 -20.79 -29.96
N GLY A 444 6.34 -20.34 -31.10
CA GLY A 444 6.44 -18.95 -31.55
C GLY A 444 5.79 -17.96 -30.57
N PHE A 445 4.71 -18.37 -29.91
CA PHE A 445 3.98 -17.56 -28.94
C PHE A 445 4.71 -17.35 -27.62
N TYR A 446 5.78 -18.10 -27.34
CA TYR A 446 6.54 -18.02 -26.09
C TYR A 446 7.94 -17.42 -26.27
N ARG A 447 8.21 -16.79 -27.41
CA ARG A 447 9.49 -16.14 -27.65
C ARG A 447 9.71 -14.96 -26.70
N GLY A 448 10.92 -14.89 -26.14
CA GLY A 448 11.28 -13.85 -25.17
C GLY A 448 10.71 -14.06 -23.75
N ILE A 449 10.07 -15.20 -23.45
CA ILE A 449 9.53 -15.45 -22.11
C ILE A 449 10.64 -15.51 -21.06
N PHE A 450 11.80 -16.08 -21.41
CA PHE A 450 12.96 -16.15 -20.53
C PHE A 450 13.43 -14.77 -20.03
N PRO A 451 13.79 -13.80 -20.89
CA PRO A 451 14.16 -12.48 -20.41
C PRO A 451 12.99 -11.75 -19.72
N ASN A 452 11.74 -12.05 -20.07
CA ASN A 452 10.57 -11.49 -19.38
C ASN A 452 10.46 -11.96 -17.92
N LEU A 453 10.62 -13.26 -17.66
CA LEU A 453 10.56 -13.81 -16.30
C LEU A 453 11.82 -13.45 -15.51
N PHE A 454 12.99 -13.53 -16.14
CA PHE A 454 14.26 -13.23 -15.48
C PHE A 454 14.36 -11.77 -15.02
N LYS A 455 13.73 -10.82 -15.73
CA LYS A 455 13.78 -9.41 -15.32
C LYS A 455 13.00 -9.11 -14.04
N VAL A 456 12.01 -9.94 -13.68
CA VAL A 456 11.07 -9.63 -12.58
C VAL A 456 11.81 -9.52 -11.25
N ILE A 457 12.70 -10.49 -10.97
CA ILE A 457 13.44 -10.56 -9.71
C ILE A 457 14.39 -9.34 -9.57
N PRO A 458 15.32 -9.07 -10.52
CA PRO A 458 16.17 -7.89 -10.42
C PRO A 458 15.39 -6.58 -10.37
N SER A 459 14.26 -6.47 -11.10
CA SER A 459 13.44 -5.26 -11.08
C SER A 459 12.87 -4.99 -9.68
N ALA A 460 12.27 -5.99 -9.05
CA ALA A 460 11.73 -5.89 -7.70
C ALA A 460 12.83 -5.60 -6.67
N SER A 461 13.93 -6.36 -6.69
CA SER A 461 15.03 -6.20 -5.74
C SER A 461 15.71 -4.83 -5.85
N ILE A 462 16.01 -4.35 -7.07
CA ILE A 462 16.64 -3.04 -7.28
C ILE A 462 15.68 -1.92 -6.86
N SER A 463 14.39 -2.03 -7.20
CA SER A 463 13.41 -1.03 -6.80
C SER A 463 13.33 -0.94 -5.28
N TYR A 464 13.30 -2.07 -4.56
CA TYR A 464 13.29 -2.10 -3.10
C TYR A 464 14.57 -1.48 -2.51
N LEU A 465 15.75 -1.92 -2.95
CA LEU A 465 17.02 -1.43 -2.44
C LEU A 465 17.20 0.08 -2.67
N VAL A 466 16.84 0.58 -3.85
CA VAL A 466 16.93 2.01 -4.15
C VAL A 466 15.89 2.79 -3.35
N TYR A 467 14.68 2.26 -3.18
CA TYR A 467 13.65 2.89 -2.37
C TYR A 467 14.10 3.04 -0.90
N GLU A 468 14.62 1.96 -0.31
CA GLU A 468 15.17 1.95 1.06
C GLU A 468 16.36 2.91 1.21
N ALA A 469 17.29 2.92 0.25
CA ALA A 469 18.42 3.85 0.25
C ALA A 469 17.97 5.31 0.14
N MET A 470 16.95 5.58 -0.69
CA MET A 470 16.38 6.92 -0.84
C MET A 470 15.65 7.37 0.42
N LYS A 471 14.93 6.47 1.11
CA LYS A 471 14.29 6.79 2.39
C LYS A 471 15.30 7.19 3.45
N LYS A 472 16.37 6.40 3.61
CA LYS A 472 17.52 6.71 4.48
C LYS A 472 18.13 8.07 4.19
N ASN A 473 18.41 8.34 2.91
CA ASN A 473 19.06 9.60 2.49
C ASN A 473 18.15 10.83 2.58
N LEU A 474 16.82 10.65 2.50
CA LEU A 474 15.85 11.73 2.61
C LEU A 474 15.35 11.96 4.04
N ALA A 475 15.92 11.25 5.03
CA ALA A 475 15.50 11.22 6.43
C ALA A 475 14.01 10.91 6.56
N LEU A 476 13.54 9.88 5.84
CA LEU A 476 12.16 9.38 5.87
C LEU A 476 11.98 8.13 6.74
N ASP A 477 13.00 7.77 7.52
CA ASP A 477 13.10 6.53 8.31
C ASP A 477 12.64 6.70 9.75
#